data_AF-X0V0F6-F1
#
_entry.id   AF-X0V0F6-F1
#
_cell.length_a   1.000
_cell.length_b   1.000
_cell.length_c   1.000
_cell.angle_alpha   90.00
_cell.angle_beta   90.00
_cell.angle_gamma   90.00
#
_symmetry.space_group_name_H-M   'P 1'
#
loop_
_entity.id
_entity.type
_entity.pdbx_description
1 polymer ?
#
loop_
_entity_poly.entity_id
_entity_poly.type
_entity_poly.pdbx_seq_one_letter_code
_entity_poly.pdbx_strand_id
1 'polypeptide(L)'
;VKGRAAKIGLWLLLPGTIAMTAGYFLMIFMGKSANAILMPARAFILFTGVIIALYAWKLVSKEELGEKYESGSWQNKIIAVFKNPLRFGKYITFFLAGLVVVIPGLIIVADLVTYRDLINRGVERTFATGHPHMLITLGAITIFCLIIHNMIPKNRIRKIIGWSVIASMLISFPVAAFYFLRSPFDVLMAKALRDVILSGLFILFADVLIFLGLILYQSIKKREKLSERIIPLVSE
;
A
#
# COMPACT_ATOMS: atom_id res chain seq x y z
N VAL A 1 -0.24 14.14 18.62
CA VAL A 1 0.88 13.57 17.84
C VAL A 1 2.20 13.79 18.57
N LYS A 2 2.82 12.73 19.11
CA LYS A 2 4.15 12.82 19.75
C LYS A 2 5.24 12.66 18.68
N GLY A 3 6.27 13.50 18.70
CA GLY A 3 7.42 13.43 17.77
C GLY A 3 7.39 14.50 16.66
N ARG A 4 8.57 15.10 16.40
CA ARG A 4 8.76 16.19 15.42
C ARG A 4 8.40 15.77 13.99
N ALA A 5 8.80 14.56 13.57
CA ALA A 5 8.51 14.03 12.23
C ALA A 5 7.00 13.90 11.98
N ALA A 6 6.24 13.37 12.95
CA ALA A 6 4.80 13.22 12.81
C ALA A 6 4.06 14.56 12.80
N LYS A 7 4.56 15.58 13.52
CA LYS A 7 4.04 16.95 13.42
C LYS A 7 4.31 17.54 12.02
N ILE A 8 5.54 17.42 11.50
CA ILE A 8 5.89 17.88 10.15
C ILE A 8 5.02 17.18 9.11
N GLY A 9 4.86 15.86 9.21
CA GLY A 9 3.99 15.09 8.33
C GLY A 9 2.55 15.62 8.34
N LEU A 10 1.98 15.91 9.52
CA LEU A 10 0.64 16.49 9.61
C LEU A 10 0.54 17.88 8.95
N TRP A 11 1.55 18.72 9.14
CA TRP A 11 1.62 20.05 8.55
C TRP A 11 1.78 20.05 7.03
N LEU A 12 2.35 18.99 6.45
CA LEU A 12 2.41 18.80 5.01
C LEU A 12 1.13 18.14 4.47
N LEU A 13 0.55 17.19 5.22
CA LEU A 13 -0.65 16.47 4.82
C LEU A 13 -1.84 17.41 4.64
N LEU A 14 -2.12 18.25 5.64
CA LEU A 14 -3.31 19.10 5.65
C LEU A 14 -3.38 20.03 4.43
N PRO A 15 -2.40 20.92 4.16
CA PRO A 15 -2.44 21.77 2.99
C PRO A 15 -2.38 20.95 1.70
N GLY A 16 -1.61 19.84 1.67
CA GLY A 16 -1.57 18.94 0.52
C GLY A 16 -2.94 18.34 0.18
N THR A 17 -3.68 17.85 1.18
CA THR A 17 -5.03 17.29 1.01
C THR A 17 -6.02 18.36 0.59
N ILE A 18 -6.02 19.53 1.24
CA ILE A 18 -6.90 20.64 0.89
C ILE A 18 -6.66 21.09 -0.56
N ALA A 19 -5.39 21.31 -0.93
CA ALA A 19 -5.02 21.72 -2.28
C ALA A 19 -5.32 20.64 -3.32
N MET A 20 -5.16 19.35 -2.99
CA MET A 20 -5.55 18.24 -3.86
C MET A 20 -7.06 18.22 -4.10
N THR A 21 -7.86 18.31 -3.05
CA THR A 21 -9.33 18.32 -3.16
C THR A 21 -9.81 19.52 -3.96
N ALA A 22 -9.31 20.72 -3.65
CA ALA A 22 -9.64 21.92 -4.39
C ALA A 22 -9.19 21.83 -5.86
N GLY A 23 -7.96 21.36 -6.10
CA GLY A 23 -7.41 21.19 -7.45
C GLY A 23 -8.22 20.22 -8.31
N TYR A 24 -8.68 19.10 -7.75
CA TYR A 24 -9.55 18.16 -8.48
C TYR A 24 -10.92 18.75 -8.78
N PHE A 25 -11.49 19.53 -7.87
CA PHE A 25 -12.73 20.25 -8.15
C PHE A 25 -12.52 21.29 -9.28
N LEU A 26 -11.42 22.05 -9.21
CA LEU A 26 -11.07 23.06 -10.21
C LEU A 26 -10.72 22.46 -11.57
N MET A 27 -10.32 21.18 -11.67
CA MET A 27 -10.11 20.51 -12.96
C MET A 27 -11.35 20.56 -13.85
N ILE A 28 -12.57 20.58 -13.27
CA ILE A 28 -13.84 20.69 -14.01
C ILE A 28 -13.92 22.04 -14.74
N PHE A 29 -13.46 23.11 -14.10
CA PHE A 29 -13.62 24.49 -14.59
C PHE A 29 -12.38 25.03 -15.32
N MET A 30 -11.19 24.65 -14.86
CA MET A 30 -9.91 25.21 -15.30
C MET A 30 -9.09 24.26 -16.19
N GLY A 31 -9.53 23.01 -16.34
CA GLY A 31 -8.82 22.00 -17.13
C GLY A 31 -7.34 21.89 -16.74
N LYS A 32 -6.43 22.00 -17.71
CA LYS A 32 -4.99 21.84 -17.49
C LYS A 32 -4.39 22.83 -16.48
N SER A 33 -4.97 24.02 -16.33
CA SER A 33 -4.44 25.05 -15.42
C SER A 33 -4.57 24.68 -13.95
N ALA A 34 -5.48 23.77 -13.59
CA ALA A 34 -5.59 23.24 -12.23
C ALA A 34 -4.33 22.44 -11.81
N ASN A 35 -3.50 21.99 -12.76
CA ASN A 35 -2.24 21.33 -12.44
C ASN A 35 -1.24 22.21 -11.68
N ALA A 36 -1.33 23.54 -11.80
CA ALA A 36 -0.51 24.46 -11.02
C ALA A 36 -0.74 24.32 -9.51
N ILE A 37 -1.95 23.93 -9.09
CA ILE A 37 -2.30 23.64 -7.69
C ILE A 37 -2.03 22.17 -7.36
N LEU A 38 -2.37 21.26 -8.27
CA LEU A 38 -2.24 19.82 -8.03
C LEU A 38 -0.78 19.36 -7.92
N MET A 39 0.15 19.92 -8.69
CA MET A 39 1.57 19.54 -8.65
C MET A 39 2.22 19.75 -7.26
N PRO A 40 2.19 20.95 -6.66
CA PRO A 40 2.74 21.15 -5.31
C PRO A 40 1.98 20.33 -4.25
N ALA A 41 0.66 20.18 -4.40
CA ALA A 41 -0.16 19.36 -3.50
C ALA A 41 0.28 17.89 -3.49
N ARG A 42 0.54 17.30 -4.68
CA ARG A 42 1.09 15.95 -4.83
C ARG A 42 2.45 15.82 -4.16
N ALA A 43 3.33 16.81 -4.32
CA ALA A 43 4.63 16.81 -3.67
C ALA A 43 4.51 16.79 -2.14
N PHE A 44 3.66 17.62 -1.55
CA PHE A 44 3.43 17.62 -0.10
C PHE A 44 2.93 16.28 0.43
N ILE A 45 1.98 15.65 -0.26
CA ILE A 45 1.46 14.33 0.13
C ILE A 45 2.56 13.26 -0.02
N LEU A 46 3.34 13.29 -1.10
CA LEU A 46 4.46 12.38 -1.32
C LEU A 46 5.48 12.45 -0.18
N PHE A 47 5.96 13.66 0.14
CA PHE A 47 6.91 13.87 1.22
C PHE A 47 6.32 13.45 2.57
N THR A 48 5.04 13.70 2.80
CA THR A 48 4.34 13.22 4.00
C THR A 48 4.40 11.71 4.12
N GLY A 49 4.07 10.97 3.05
CA GLY A 49 4.12 9.51 3.02
C GLY A 49 5.51 8.98 3.37
N VAL A 50 6.57 9.58 2.82
CA VAL A 50 7.97 9.22 3.12
C VAL A 50 8.30 9.48 4.59
N ILE A 51 8.00 10.67 5.11
CA ILE A 51 8.29 11.04 6.51
C ILE A 51 7.56 10.10 7.48
N ILE A 52 6.29 9.80 7.22
CA ILE A 52 5.48 8.90 8.05
C ILE A 52 6.05 7.47 8.00
N ALA A 53 6.38 6.95 6.81
CA ALA A 53 6.94 5.60 6.67
C ALA A 53 8.26 5.46 7.44
N LEU A 54 9.19 6.40 7.27
CA LEU A 54 10.48 6.40 7.96
C LEU A 54 10.32 6.51 9.48
N TYR A 55 9.45 7.41 9.95
CA TYR A 55 9.16 7.56 11.37
C TYR A 55 8.54 6.28 11.95
N ALA A 56 7.62 5.67 11.22
CA ALA A 56 6.94 4.47 11.67
C ALA A 56 7.87 3.25 11.70
N TRP A 57 8.75 3.09 10.72
CA TRP A 57 9.80 2.05 10.76
C TRP A 57 10.78 2.26 11.91
N LYS A 58 11.12 3.52 12.25
CA LYS A 58 11.89 3.82 13.46
C LYS A 58 11.18 3.31 14.71
N LEU A 59 9.87 3.53 14.83
CA LEU A 59 9.08 3.01 15.96
C LEU A 59 9.04 1.48 15.99
N VAL A 60 8.83 0.83 14.85
CA VAL A 60 8.87 -0.63 14.74
C VAL A 60 10.22 -1.17 15.21
N SER A 61 11.32 -0.59 14.73
CA SER A 61 12.66 -0.96 15.14
C SER A 61 12.88 -0.81 16.64
N LYS A 62 12.42 0.30 17.22
CA LYS A 62 12.51 0.56 18.67
C LYS A 62 11.72 -0.46 19.49
N GLU A 63 10.51 -0.80 19.05
CA GLU A 63 9.70 -1.82 19.72
C GLU A 63 10.30 -3.22 19.63
N GLU A 64 10.91 -3.59 18.50
CA GLU A 64 11.51 -4.91 18.30
C GLU A 64 12.88 -5.08 18.98
N LEU A 65 13.64 -3.98 19.17
CA LEU A 65 14.93 -4.00 19.87
C LEU A 65 14.82 -3.70 21.37
N GLY A 66 13.75 -3.04 21.82
CA GLY A 66 13.56 -2.66 23.22
C GLY A 66 14.72 -1.81 23.75
N GLU A 67 15.27 -2.18 24.90
CA GLU A 67 16.40 -1.50 25.55
C GLU A 67 17.66 -1.51 24.68
N LYS A 68 17.83 -2.51 23.81
CA LYS A 68 18.98 -2.63 22.90
C LYS A 68 18.89 -1.67 21.71
N TYR A 69 17.83 -0.87 21.60
CA TYR A 69 17.70 0.08 20.49
C TYR A 69 18.78 1.16 20.53
N GLU A 70 19.04 1.77 21.69
CA GLU A 70 19.99 2.88 21.77
C GLU A 70 21.44 2.40 21.55
N SER A 71 21.79 1.24 22.10
CA SER A 71 23.12 0.62 21.93
C SER A 71 23.28 -0.18 20.63
N GLY A 72 22.20 -0.38 19.86
CA GLY A 72 22.21 -1.17 18.64
C GLY A 72 22.81 -0.43 17.44
N SER A 73 23.58 -1.16 16.61
CA SER A 73 24.07 -0.67 15.33
C SER A 73 22.94 -0.27 14.38
N TRP A 74 23.24 0.61 13.40
CA TRP A 74 22.27 1.00 12.37
C TRP A 74 21.74 -0.21 11.57
N GLN A 75 22.58 -1.21 11.30
CA GLN A 75 22.18 -2.47 10.66
C GLN A 75 21.15 -3.23 11.50
N ASN A 76 21.38 -3.35 12.81
CA ASN A 76 20.43 -4.01 13.72
C ASN A 76 19.08 -3.28 13.75
N LYS A 77 19.11 -1.95 13.69
CA LYS A 77 17.90 -1.12 13.61
C LYS A 77 17.11 -1.40 12.35
N ILE A 78 17.77 -1.51 11.19
CA ILE A 78 17.12 -1.85 9.92
C ILE A 78 16.56 -3.27 9.94
N ILE A 79 17.38 -4.26 10.31
CA ILE A 79 16.97 -5.67 10.37
C ILE A 79 15.76 -5.84 11.29
N ALA A 80 15.70 -5.09 12.39
CA ALA A 80 14.57 -5.12 13.31
C ALA A 80 13.23 -4.74 12.64
N VAL A 81 13.23 -3.82 11.68
CA VAL A 81 12.01 -3.45 10.94
C VAL A 81 11.45 -4.66 10.18
N PHE A 82 12.33 -5.43 9.55
CA PHE A 82 11.97 -6.60 8.74
C PHE A 82 11.54 -7.82 9.58
N LYS A 83 11.81 -7.84 10.89
CA LYS A 83 11.31 -8.93 11.78
C LYS A 83 9.78 -8.97 11.86
N ASN A 84 9.12 -7.84 11.55
CA ASN A 84 7.68 -7.68 11.60
C ASN A 84 7.11 -7.31 10.22
N PRO A 85 6.91 -8.30 9.32
CA PRO A 85 6.59 -8.03 7.93
C PRO A 85 5.26 -7.28 7.77
N LEU A 86 4.24 -7.53 8.58
CA LEU A 86 2.97 -6.78 8.48
C LEU A 86 3.13 -5.29 8.83
N ARG A 87 4.02 -4.95 9.77
CA ARG A 87 4.29 -3.55 10.08
C ARG A 87 5.18 -2.91 9.04
N PHE A 88 6.20 -3.61 8.55
CA PHE A 88 6.96 -3.15 7.40
C PHE A 88 6.06 -2.90 6.19
N GLY A 89 5.24 -3.90 5.85
CA GLY A 89 4.30 -3.93 4.74
C GLY A 89 3.33 -2.76 4.74
N LYS A 90 2.68 -2.48 5.88
CA LYS A 90 1.76 -1.34 5.97
C LYS A 90 2.42 0.02 5.72
N TYR A 91 3.72 0.14 5.98
CA TYR A 91 4.42 1.42 5.86
C TYR A 91 5.16 1.56 4.53
N ILE A 92 5.60 0.45 3.90
CA ILE A 92 6.18 0.51 2.56
C ILE A 92 5.14 0.91 1.51
N THR A 93 3.85 0.66 1.73
CA THR A 93 2.78 1.10 0.81
C THR A 93 2.77 2.62 0.62
N PHE A 94 3.13 3.43 1.63
CA PHE A 94 3.24 4.88 1.47
C PHE A 94 4.39 5.29 0.55
N PHE A 95 5.52 4.59 0.65
CA PHE A 95 6.66 4.80 -0.22
C PHE A 95 6.35 4.33 -1.65
N LEU A 96 5.75 3.14 -1.76
CA LEU A 96 5.39 2.52 -3.01
C LEU A 96 4.35 3.37 -3.75
N ALA A 97 3.31 3.88 -3.08
CA ALA A 97 2.32 4.78 -3.67
C ALA A 97 2.99 6.00 -4.33
N GLY A 98 4.03 6.54 -3.71
CA GLY A 98 4.84 7.59 -4.34
C GLY A 98 5.48 7.15 -5.66
N LEU A 99 6.17 6.01 -5.63
CA LEU A 99 6.89 5.50 -6.79
C LEU A 99 6.00 5.01 -7.94
N VAL A 100 4.90 4.33 -7.61
CA VAL A 100 4.10 3.59 -8.61
C VAL A 100 2.79 4.27 -8.97
N VAL A 101 2.36 5.25 -8.16
CA VAL A 101 1.17 6.07 -8.45
C VAL A 101 1.58 7.50 -8.76
N VAL A 102 2.31 8.18 -7.87
CA VAL A 102 2.60 9.60 -8.08
C VAL A 102 3.51 9.82 -9.29
N ILE A 103 4.62 9.09 -9.41
CA ILE A 103 5.57 9.30 -10.51
C ILE A 103 4.95 9.01 -11.90
N PRO A 104 4.31 7.85 -12.17
CA PRO A 104 3.68 7.61 -13.48
C PRO A 104 2.59 8.64 -13.80
N GLY A 105 1.83 9.07 -12.78
CA GLY A 105 0.84 10.13 -12.94
C GLY A 105 1.47 11.48 -13.33
N LEU A 106 2.63 11.82 -12.77
CA LEU A 106 3.36 13.03 -13.16
C LEU A 106 3.91 12.95 -14.59
N ILE A 107 4.46 11.80 -14.99
CA ILE A 107 4.98 11.57 -16.35
C ILE A 107 3.87 11.78 -17.38
N ILE A 108 2.70 11.16 -17.17
CA ILE A 108 1.57 11.26 -18.10
C ILE A 108 0.98 12.68 -18.11
N VAL A 109 0.97 13.36 -16.96
CA VAL A 109 0.48 14.74 -16.90
C VAL A 109 1.41 15.70 -17.65
N ALA A 110 2.72 15.45 -17.62
CA ALA A 110 3.70 16.28 -18.32
C ALA A 110 3.53 16.25 -19.85
N ASP A 111 3.13 15.11 -20.42
CA ASP A 111 2.90 14.95 -21.86
C ASP A 111 1.49 14.42 -22.20
N LEU A 112 0.50 15.16 -21.72
CA LEU A 112 -0.91 14.83 -21.86
C LEU A 112 -1.40 14.82 -23.31
N VAL A 113 -0.70 15.53 -24.22
CA VAL A 113 -1.07 15.64 -25.63
C VAL A 113 -0.73 14.35 -26.34
N THR A 114 0.52 13.89 -26.23
CA THR A 114 0.97 12.62 -26.82
C THR A 114 0.17 11.44 -26.26
N TYR A 115 -0.11 11.45 -24.96
CA TYR A 115 -0.81 10.34 -24.32
C TYR A 115 -2.30 10.25 -24.72
N ARG A 116 -2.92 11.36 -25.15
CA ARG A 116 -4.31 11.39 -25.64
C ARG A 116 -4.44 11.20 -27.15
N ASP A 117 -3.34 11.01 -27.85
CA ASP A 117 -3.36 10.74 -29.29
C ASP A 117 -4.06 9.41 -29.61
N LEU A 118 -4.61 9.31 -30.83
CA LEU A 118 -5.32 8.13 -31.32
C LEU A 118 -4.47 6.86 -31.24
N ILE A 119 -3.15 6.98 -31.49
CA ILE A 119 -2.21 5.85 -31.41
C ILE A 119 -2.08 5.33 -29.97
N ASN A 120 -2.17 6.22 -28.98
CA ASN A 120 -2.00 5.89 -27.56
C ASN A 120 -3.32 5.58 -26.84
N ARG A 121 -4.48 5.70 -27.49
CA ARG A 121 -5.80 5.55 -26.88
C ARG A 121 -5.99 4.26 -26.06
N GLY A 122 -5.41 3.14 -26.51
CA GLY A 122 -5.45 1.88 -25.76
C GLY A 122 -4.67 1.93 -24.45
N VAL A 123 -3.48 2.56 -24.46
CA VAL A 123 -2.62 2.75 -23.29
C VAL A 123 -3.27 3.77 -22.35
N GLU A 124 -3.79 4.88 -22.90
CA GLU A 124 -4.52 5.91 -22.17
C GLU A 124 -5.71 5.35 -21.40
N ARG A 125 -6.57 4.58 -22.05
CA ARG A 125 -7.68 3.90 -21.39
C ARG A 125 -7.20 2.96 -20.29
N THR A 126 -6.16 2.16 -20.57
CA THR A 126 -5.61 1.21 -19.60
C THR A 126 -5.11 1.93 -18.35
N PHE A 127 -4.41 3.05 -18.52
CA PHE A 127 -3.94 3.88 -17.43
C PHE A 127 -5.10 4.54 -16.68
N ALA A 128 -6.03 5.19 -17.39
CA ALA A 128 -7.16 5.89 -16.80
C ALA A 128 -8.01 4.95 -15.92
N THR A 129 -8.18 3.70 -16.34
CA THR A 129 -8.87 2.70 -15.52
C THR A 129 -7.98 2.09 -14.45
N GLY A 130 -6.74 1.70 -14.77
CA GLY A 130 -5.91 0.89 -13.88
C GLY A 130 -5.17 1.69 -12.80
N HIS A 131 -4.76 2.91 -13.12
CA HIS A 131 -3.94 3.72 -12.24
C HIS A 131 -4.61 4.08 -10.90
N PRO A 132 -5.90 4.52 -10.87
CA PRO A 132 -6.58 4.75 -9.59
C PRO A 132 -6.70 3.49 -8.73
N HIS A 133 -6.89 2.32 -9.37
CA HIS A 133 -7.02 1.04 -8.65
C HIS A 133 -5.75 0.66 -7.90
N MET A 134 -4.56 1.04 -8.37
CA MET A 134 -3.32 0.80 -7.62
C MET A 134 -3.35 1.47 -6.25
N LEU A 135 -3.76 2.74 -6.19
CA LEU A 135 -3.83 3.49 -4.93
C LEU A 135 -4.87 2.87 -3.98
N ILE A 136 -6.06 2.54 -4.50
CA ILE A 136 -7.12 1.87 -3.74
C ILE A 136 -6.62 0.54 -3.18
N THR A 137 -5.93 -0.24 -4.00
CA THR A 137 -5.42 -1.57 -3.60
C THR A 137 -4.30 -1.45 -2.58
N LEU A 138 -3.36 -0.52 -2.72
CA LEU A 138 -2.33 -0.24 -1.71
C LEU A 138 -2.93 0.22 -0.38
N GLY A 139 -4.00 1.02 -0.43
CA GLY A 139 -4.80 1.39 0.74
C GLY A 139 -5.43 0.16 1.41
N ALA A 140 -6.08 -0.70 0.62
CA ALA A 140 -6.66 -1.95 1.09
C ALA A 140 -5.61 -2.88 1.72
N ILE A 141 -4.43 -3.03 1.10
CA ILE A 141 -3.30 -3.80 1.65
C ILE A 141 -2.83 -3.22 2.99
N THR A 142 -2.80 -1.89 3.12
CA THR A 142 -2.42 -1.23 4.37
C THR A 142 -3.39 -1.58 5.50
N ILE A 143 -4.69 -1.53 5.22
CA ILE A 143 -5.75 -1.93 6.15
C ILE A 143 -5.66 -3.44 6.44
N PHE A 144 -5.48 -4.26 5.42
CA PHE A 144 -5.34 -5.71 5.56
C PHE A 144 -4.17 -6.08 6.47
N CYS A 145 -2.99 -5.47 6.27
CA CYS A 145 -1.83 -5.62 7.14
C CYS A 145 -2.15 -5.22 8.60
N LEU A 146 -2.90 -4.13 8.78
CA LEU A 146 -3.32 -3.67 10.10
C LEU A 146 -4.24 -4.67 10.79
N ILE A 147 -5.25 -5.19 10.08
CA ILE A 147 -6.20 -6.17 10.60
C ILE A 147 -5.48 -7.45 11.00
N ILE A 148 -4.66 -8.03 10.12
CA ILE A 148 -3.92 -9.27 10.43
C ILE A 148 -3.01 -9.05 11.64
N HIS A 149 -2.33 -7.91 11.73
CA HIS A 149 -1.43 -7.61 12.83
C HIS A 149 -2.14 -7.61 14.20
N ASN A 150 -3.39 -7.14 14.23
CA ASN A 150 -4.20 -7.04 15.45
C ASN A 150 -4.96 -8.33 15.78
N MET A 151 -5.46 -9.06 14.78
CA MET A 151 -6.30 -10.25 14.98
C MET A 151 -5.51 -11.55 15.10
N ILE A 152 -4.39 -11.68 14.38
CA ILE A 152 -3.63 -12.92 14.34
C ILE A 152 -2.48 -12.86 15.37
N PRO A 153 -2.35 -13.86 16.25
CA PRO A 153 -1.30 -13.90 17.25
C PRO A 153 0.10 -13.93 16.62
N LYS A 154 1.13 -13.56 17.40
CA LYS A 154 2.52 -13.48 16.95
C LYS A 154 3.12 -14.88 16.66
N ASN A 155 2.72 -15.50 15.56
CA ASN A 155 3.18 -16.83 15.16
C ASN A 155 3.89 -16.83 13.78
N ARG A 156 4.37 -18.00 13.36
CA ARG A 156 5.05 -18.20 12.07
C ARG A 156 4.11 -17.92 10.88
N ILE A 157 2.86 -18.34 10.96
CA ILE A 157 1.84 -18.14 9.91
C ILE A 157 1.69 -16.64 9.60
N ARG A 158 1.59 -15.81 10.64
CA ARG A 158 1.50 -14.36 10.49
C ARG A 158 2.69 -13.75 9.75
N LYS A 159 3.90 -14.26 10.00
CA LYS A 159 5.10 -13.82 9.29
C LYS A 159 5.07 -14.22 7.81
N ILE A 160 4.64 -15.45 7.52
CA ILE A 160 4.52 -15.96 6.15
C ILE A 160 3.53 -15.10 5.37
N ILE A 161 2.31 -14.89 5.91
CA ILE A 161 1.30 -14.03 5.26
C ILE A 161 1.85 -12.61 5.05
N GLY A 162 2.49 -12.03 6.07
CA GLY A 162 3.05 -10.69 5.93
C GLY A 162 4.08 -10.57 4.80
N TRP A 163 4.99 -11.55 4.68
CA TRP A 163 5.98 -11.56 3.60
C TRP A 163 5.38 -11.87 2.23
N SER A 164 4.37 -12.74 2.17
CA SER A 164 3.62 -13.03 0.95
C SER A 164 2.91 -11.78 0.41
N VAL A 165 2.25 -11.02 1.29
CA VAL A 165 1.63 -9.72 0.96
C VAL A 165 2.67 -8.70 0.47
N ILE A 166 3.87 -8.69 1.08
CA ILE A 166 4.97 -7.82 0.61
C ILE A 166 5.45 -8.23 -0.77
N ALA A 167 5.67 -9.52 -1.00
CA ALA A 167 6.14 -10.03 -2.27
C ALA A 167 5.13 -9.75 -3.39
N SER A 168 3.85 -10.02 -3.17
CA SER A 168 2.79 -9.74 -4.14
C SER A 168 2.75 -8.26 -4.53
N MET A 169 2.81 -7.34 -3.56
CA MET A 169 2.79 -5.91 -3.88
C MET A 169 4.05 -5.43 -4.60
N LEU A 170 5.23 -5.93 -4.23
CA LEU A 170 6.50 -5.55 -4.88
C LEU A 170 6.64 -6.13 -6.29
N ILE A 171 5.96 -7.24 -6.58
CA ILE A 171 5.89 -7.80 -7.94
C ILE A 171 4.85 -7.05 -8.77
N SER A 172 3.60 -6.94 -8.30
CA SER A 172 2.51 -6.43 -9.12
C SER A 172 2.61 -4.94 -9.40
N PHE A 173 2.85 -4.10 -8.39
CA PHE A 173 2.66 -2.66 -8.57
C PHE A 173 3.80 -1.95 -9.32
N PRO A 174 5.08 -2.23 -9.07
CA PRO A 174 6.15 -1.69 -9.91
C PRO A 174 5.98 -2.11 -11.37
N VAL A 175 5.66 -3.37 -11.63
CA VAL A 175 5.43 -3.88 -12.99
C VAL A 175 4.21 -3.23 -13.62
N ALA A 176 3.14 -2.99 -12.87
CA ALA A 176 1.98 -2.23 -13.34
C ALA A 176 2.32 -0.78 -13.69
N ALA A 177 3.17 -0.12 -12.92
CA ALA A 177 3.66 1.22 -13.25
C ALA A 177 4.41 1.24 -14.60
N PHE A 178 5.31 0.27 -14.84
CA PHE A 178 5.97 0.12 -16.14
C PHE A 178 4.99 -0.22 -17.25
N TYR A 179 4.04 -1.12 -17.00
CA TYR A 179 3.00 -1.50 -17.95
C TYR A 179 2.15 -0.31 -18.39
N PHE A 180 1.90 0.64 -17.51
CA PHE A 180 1.17 1.86 -17.85
C PHE A 180 1.97 2.85 -18.71
N LEU A 181 3.30 2.79 -18.63
CA LEU A 181 4.20 3.63 -19.42
C LEU A 181 4.70 2.92 -20.69
N ARG A 182 4.08 1.78 -21.06
CA ARG A 182 4.49 0.97 -22.21
C ARG A 182 4.25 1.68 -23.54
N SER A 183 5.01 1.26 -24.55
CA SER A 183 4.72 1.58 -25.95
C SER A 183 3.43 0.89 -26.41
N PRO A 184 2.57 1.55 -27.23
CA PRO A 184 1.38 0.92 -27.80
C PRO A 184 1.70 -0.20 -28.80
N PHE A 185 2.93 -0.26 -29.34
CA PHE A 185 3.31 -1.20 -30.38
C PHE A 185 3.92 -2.52 -29.86
N ASP A 186 4.32 -2.57 -28.59
CA ASP A 186 5.00 -3.73 -28.02
C ASP A 186 4.02 -4.69 -27.32
N VAL A 187 3.29 -5.46 -28.14
CA VAL A 187 2.24 -6.37 -27.68
C VAL A 187 2.81 -7.53 -26.85
N LEU A 188 3.99 -8.03 -27.21
CA LEU A 188 4.62 -9.17 -26.52
C LEU A 188 5.06 -8.75 -25.11
N MET A 189 5.73 -7.61 -24.98
CA MET A 189 6.09 -7.06 -23.67
C MET A 189 4.84 -6.74 -22.86
N ALA A 190 3.81 -6.14 -23.47
CA ALA A 190 2.56 -5.83 -22.78
C ALA A 190 1.90 -7.09 -22.19
N LYS A 191 1.90 -8.21 -22.92
CA LYS A 191 1.40 -9.50 -22.43
C LYS A 191 2.25 -10.01 -21.26
N ALA A 192 3.57 -10.04 -21.41
CA ALA A 192 4.48 -10.52 -20.37
C ALA A 192 4.33 -9.72 -19.06
N LEU A 193 4.32 -8.38 -19.14
CA LEU A 193 4.12 -7.52 -17.98
C LEU A 193 2.76 -7.77 -17.32
N ARG A 194 1.68 -7.94 -18.11
CA ARG A 194 0.36 -8.25 -17.58
C ARG A 194 0.34 -9.58 -16.84
N ASP A 195 0.97 -10.62 -17.38
CA ASP A 195 0.99 -11.94 -16.76
C ASP A 195 1.76 -11.91 -15.42
N VAL A 196 2.83 -11.11 -15.31
CA VAL A 196 3.56 -10.86 -14.05
C VAL A 196 2.70 -10.06 -13.06
N ILE A 197 1.96 -9.05 -13.52
CA ILE A 197 1.05 -8.29 -12.65
C ILE A 197 -0.01 -9.23 -12.06
N LEU A 198 -0.62 -10.05 -12.91
CA LEU A 198 -1.65 -11.01 -12.51
C LEU A 198 -1.11 -12.03 -11.52
N SER A 199 0.10 -12.57 -11.71
CA SER A 199 0.67 -13.56 -10.79
C SER A 199 0.83 -13.00 -9.37
N GLY A 200 1.35 -11.76 -9.23
CA GLY A 200 1.41 -11.12 -7.92
C GLY A 200 0.03 -10.83 -7.33
N LEU A 201 -0.96 -10.44 -8.14
CA LEU A 201 -2.33 -10.22 -7.66
C LEU A 201 -3.01 -11.53 -7.22
N PHE A 202 -2.74 -12.65 -7.90
CA PHE A 202 -3.21 -13.98 -7.48
C PHE A 202 -2.61 -14.40 -6.13
N ILE A 203 -1.33 -14.10 -5.89
CA ILE A 203 -0.71 -14.33 -4.58
C ILE A 203 -1.44 -13.51 -3.50
N LEU A 204 -1.68 -12.21 -3.76
CA LEU A 204 -2.40 -11.35 -2.82
C LEU A 204 -3.83 -11.86 -2.56
N PHE A 205 -4.53 -12.31 -3.60
CA PHE A 205 -5.86 -12.89 -3.46
C PHE A 205 -5.85 -14.17 -2.63
N ALA A 206 -4.87 -15.05 -2.86
CA ALA A 206 -4.66 -16.24 -2.04
C ALA A 206 -4.39 -15.89 -0.57
N ASP A 207 -3.60 -14.84 -0.29
CA ASP A 207 -3.36 -14.37 1.08
C ASP A 207 -4.66 -13.94 1.78
N VAL A 208 -5.56 -13.26 1.06
CA VAL A 208 -6.89 -12.88 1.57
C VAL A 208 -7.73 -14.12 1.87
N LEU A 209 -7.78 -15.10 0.96
CA LEU A 209 -8.52 -16.34 1.18
C LEU A 209 -7.99 -17.14 2.37
N ILE A 210 -6.67 -17.27 2.50
CA ILE A 210 -6.02 -17.92 3.63
C ILE A 210 -6.40 -17.21 4.94
N PHE A 211 -6.35 -15.88 4.95
CA PHE A 211 -6.74 -15.09 6.12
C PHE A 211 -8.21 -15.30 6.51
N LEU A 212 -9.13 -15.28 5.55
CA LEU A 212 -10.55 -15.55 5.79
C LEU A 212 -10.76 -16.98 6.34
N GLY A 213 -10.09 -17.97 5.77
CA GLY A 213 -10.10 -19.35 6.27
C GLY A 213 -9.60 -19.47 7.71
N LEU A 214 -8.54 -18.73 8.06
CA LEU A 214 -8.02 -18.69 9.43
C LEU A 214 -9.01 -18.07 10.42
N ILE A 215 -9.70 -16.98 10.04
CA ILE A 215 -10.75 -16.39 10.88
C ILE A 215 -11.91 -17.37 11.06
N LEU A 216 -12.37 -17.98 9.97
CA LEU A 216 -13.48 -18.92 10.02
C LEU A 216 -13.16 -20.10 10.93
N TYR A 217 -11.97 -20.70 10.78
CA TYR A 217 -11.49 -21.78 11.64
C TYR A 217 -11.46 -21.37 13.12
N GLN A 218 -10.94 -20.18 13.44
CA GLN A 218 -10.90 -19.68 14.83
C GLN A 218 -12.32 -19.44 15.39
N SER A 219 -13.24 -18.97 14.56
CA SER A 219 -14.64 -18.74 14.94
C SER A 219 -15.36 -20.05 15.27
N ILE A 220 -15.21 -21.08 14.42
CA ILE A 220 -15.79 -22.41 14.64
C ILE A 220 -15.25 -23.03 15.93
N LYS A 221 -13.92 -23.07 16.08
CA LYS A 221 -13.27 -23.63 17.28
C LYS A 221 -13.67 -22.92 18.57
N LYS A 222 -13.90 -21.61 18.51
CA LYS A 222 -14.40 -20.84 19.66
C LYS A 222 -15.83 -21.24 20.02
N ARG A 223 -16.70 -21.50 19.04
CA ARG A 223 -18.08 -21.97 19.27
C ARG A 223 -18.12 -23.37 19.88
N GLU A 224 -17.31 -24.30 19.39
CA GLU A 224 -17.21 -25.66 19.96
C GLU A 224 -16.84 -25.63 21.45
N LYS A 225 -15.83 -24.83 21.82
CA LYS A 225 -15.44 -24.63 23.22
C LYS A 225 -16.52 -23.98 24.09
N LEU A 226 -17.37 -23.16 23.50
CA LEU A 226 -18.51 -22.54 24.21
C LEU A 226 -19.63 -23.56 24.42
N SER A 227 -19.95 -24.39 23.42
CA SER A 227 -20.94 -25.45 23.59
C SER A 227 -20.51 -26.48 24.64
N GLU A 228 -19.24 -26.90 24.63
CA GLU A 228 -18.71 -27.83 25.65
C GLU A 228 -18.79 -27.27 27.08
N ARG A 229 -18.76 -25.95 27.26
CA ARG A 229 -18.86 -25.30 28.58
C ARG A 229 -20.30 -25.05 29.03
N ILE A 230 -21.22 -24.86 28.10
CA ILE A 230 -22.62 -24.51 28.41
C ILE A 230 -23.46 -25.77 28.62
N ILE A 231 -23.26 -26.82 27.82
CA ILE A 231 -24.02 -28.07 27.91
C ILE A 231 -24.02 -28.67 29.34
N PRO A 232 -22.90 -28.70 30.08
CA PRO A 232 -22.88 -29.20 31.46
C PRO A 232 -23.61 -28.30 32.46
N LEU A 233 -23.70 -26.98 32.21
CA LEU A 233 -24.30 -26.01 33.13
C LEU A 233 -25.83 -25.92 33.04
N VAL A 234 -26.42 -26.50 31.99
CA VAL A 234 -27.88 -26.53 31.77
C VAL A 234 -28.46 -27.91 32.16
N SER A 235 -27.60 -28.88 32.45
CA SER A 235 -27.98 -30.24 32.86
C SER A 235 -27.98 -30.48 34.38
N GLU A 236 -27.75 -29.43 35.18
CA GLU A 236 -27.94 -29.40 36.65
C GLU A 236 -29.19 -28.55 36.98
#